data_AF-A0A1L9UQA3-F1
#
_entry.id   AF-A0A1L9UQA3-F1
#
_cell.length_a   1.000
_cell.length_b   1.000
_cell.length_c   1.000
_cell.angle_alpha   90.00
_cell.angle_beta   90.00
_cell.angle_gamma   90.00
#
_symmetry.space_group_name_H-M   'P 1'
#
loop_
_entity.id
_entity.type
_entity.pdbx_description
1 polymer ?
#
loop_
_entity_poly.entity_id
_entity_poly.type
_entity_poly.pdbx_seq_one_letter_code
_entity_poly.pdbx_strand_id
1 'polypeptide(L)'
;MSNYNSSNMRIELTSPEGSHPVRPPVVEPQLTIAAEYNMVRYGVAYGISSHFDETYGTLYTLQVYDRNGVPKLRVQRILGFGAVERQLNHYLENYPVRSPVQMSRMTYDLQRIMLSYYED
;
A
#
# COMPACT_ATOMS: atom_id res chain seq x y z
N MET A 1 25.55 -28.15 -62.60
CA MET A 1 24.61 -28.83 -61.68
C MET A 1 24.74 -28.15 -60.33
N SER A 2 23.84 -27.21 -60.02
CA SER A 2 23.81 -26.48 -58.75
C SER A 2 22.52 -26.85 -58.04
N ASN A 3 22.63 -27.59 -56.93
CA ASN A 3 21.49 -27.91 -56.08
C ASN A 3 21.27 -26.74 -55.10
N TYR A 4 20.18 -26.03 -55.32
CA TYR A 4 19.63 -25.07 -54.35
C TYR A 4 19.12 -25.84 -53.15
N ASN A 5 19.75 -25.61 -51.99
CA ASN A 5 19.27 -26.11 -50.70
C ASN A 5 18.28 -25.08 -50.16
N SER A 6 16.98 -25.33 -50.33
CA SER A 6 15.90 -24.51 -49.77
C SER A 6 15.78 -24.78 -48.27
N SER A 7 16.36 -23.91 -47.44
CA SER A 7 16.10 -23.88 -46.00
C SER A 7 14.69 -23.35 -45.74
N ASN A 8 13.75 -24.26 -45.46
CA ASN A 8 12.40 -23.93 -45.00
C ASN A 8 12.48 -23.30 -43.59
N MET A 9 12.43 -21.96 -43.51
CA MET A 9 12.17 -21.25 -42.26
C MET A 9 10.71 -21.50 -41.83
N ARG A 10 10.52 -22.38 -40.85
CA ARG A 10 9.25 -22.56 -40.16
C ARG A 10 9.13 -21.43 -39.13
N ILE A 11 8.32 -20.41 -39.43
CA ILE A 11 7.93 -19.39 -38.45
C ILE A 11 6.92 -20.07 -37.52
N GLU A 12 7.39 -20.49 -36.35
CA GLU A 12 6.49 -20.84 -35.26
C GLU A 12 5.89 -19.55 -34.71
N LEU A 13 4.64 -19.25 -35.09
CA LEU A 13 3.82 -18.27 -34.40
C LEU A 13 3.50 -18.84 -33.01
N THR A 14 4.39 -18.63 -32.05
CA THR A 14 4.02 -18.75 -30.64
C THR A 14 3.06 -17.62 -30.34
N SER A 15 1.81 -17.95 -30.02
CA SER A 15 0.84 -17.00 -29.50
C SER A 15 1.47 -16.20 -28.35
N PRO A 16 1.24 -14.89 -28.23
CA PRO A 16 1.73 -14.15 -27.07
C PRO A 16 1.11 -14.80 -25.83
N GLU A 17 1.96 -15.40 -25.00
CA GLU A 17 1.60 -15.87 -23.68
C GLU A 17 0.83 -14.75 -23.01
N GLY A 18 -0.39 -15.09 -22.57
CA GLY A 18 -1.40 -14.14 -22.15
C GLY A 18 -0.81 -13.09 -21.22
N SER A 19 -1.18 -11.84 -21.46
CA SER A 19 -0.89 -10.70 -20.60
C SER A 19 -1.17 -11.05 -19.14
N HIS A 20 -0.16 -11.56 -18.43
CA HIS A 20 -0.18 -11.56 -16.99
C HIS A 20 -0.29 -10.08 -16.64
N PRO A 21 -1.36 -9.63 -15.94
CA PRO A 21 -1.38 -8.28 -15.45
C PRO A 21 -0.11 -8.14 -14.60
N VAL A 22 0.82 -7.29 -15.07
CA VAL A 22 2.01 -6.94 -14.32
C VAL A 22 1.48 -6.46 -12.98
N ARG A 23 1.63 -7.28 -11.94
CA ARG A 23 1.22 -6.87 -10.60
C ARG A 23 2.01 -5.60 -10.33
N PRO A 24 1.35 -4.47 -10.03
CA PRO A 24 2.08 -3.27 -9.67
C PRO A 24 3.04 -3.63 -8.53
N PRO A 25 4.26 -3.08 -8.53
CA PRO A 25 5.22 -3.34 -7.46
C PRO A 25 4.53 -3.09 -6.12
N VAL A 26 4.55 -4.09 -5.24
CA VAL A 26 4.03 -3.95 -3.88
C VAL A 26 4.98 -3.00 -3.18
N VAL A 27 4.55 -1.75 -3.01
CA VAL A 27 5.28 -0.79 -2.19
C VAL A 27 4.95 -1.12 -0.75
N GLU A 28 5.94 -1.59 -0.01
CA GLU A 28 5.82 -1.83 1.43
C GLU A 28 6.19 -0.56 2.20
N PRO A 29 5.44 -0.19 3.24
CA PRO A 29 5.75 0.99 4.05
C PRO A 29 7.00 0.70 4.90
N GLN A 30 7.89 1.69 4.98
CA GLN A 30 9.02 1.66 5.90
C GLN A 30 8.53 1.99 7.31
N LEU A 31 8.53 0.99 8.18
CA LEU A 31 8.11 1.17 9.56
C LEU A 31 9.27 1.69 10.42
N THR A 32 8.94 2.56 11.38
CA THR A 32 9.91 2.92 12.41
C THR A 32 10.10 1.76 13.38
N ILE A 33 11.24 1.73 14.07
CA ILE A 33 11.53 0.71 15.09
C ILE A 33 10.41 0.66 16.16
N ALA A 34 9.86 1.82 16.55
CA ALA A 34 8.79 1.90 17.52
C ALA A 34 7.46 1.35 16.97
N ALA A 35 7.13 1.64 15.71
CA ALA A 35 5.96 1.09 15.04
C ALA A 35 6.05 -0.44 14.90
N GLU A 36 7.19 -0.96 14.45
CA GLU A 36 7.45 -2.40 14.35
C GLU A 36 7.33 -3.11 15.70
N TYR A 37 7.97 -2.54 16.74
CA TYR A 37 7.90 -3.07 18.09
C TYR A 37 6.45 -3.16 18.59
N ASN A 38 5.65 -2.11 18.40
CA ASN A 38 4.25 -2.12 18.83
C ASN A 38 3.39 -3.08 18.00
N MET A 39 3.64 -3.23 16.69
CA MET A 39 2.97 -4.26 15.89
C MET A 39 3.20 -5.66 16.45
N VAL A 40 4.46 -6.02 16.72
CA VAL A 40 4.81 -7.33 17.27
C VAL A 40 4.25 -7.50 18.69
N ARG A 41 4.45 -6.49 19.55
CA ARG A 41 4.02 -6.53 20.97
C ARG A 41 2.52 -6.72 21.12
N TYR A 42 1.73 -6.07 20.28
CA TYR A 42 0.27 -6.09 20.39
C TYR A 42 -0.43 -6.99 19.36
N GLY A 43 0.34 -7.65 18.49
CA GLY A 43 -0.18 -8.53 17.43
C GLY A 43 -1.05 -7.76 16.43
N VAL A 44 -0.65 -6.55 16.07
CA VAL A 44 -1.40 -5.68 15.14
C VAL A 44 -0.98 -5.96 13.72
N ALA A 45 -1.94 -6.01 12.80
CA ALA A 45 -1.71 -6.15 11.37
C ALA A 45 -2.26 -4.94 10.61
N TYR A 46 -1.73 -4.64 9.43
CA TYR A 46 -2.22 -3.58 8.57
C TYR A 46 -2.44 -4.07 7.13
N GLY A 47 -3.29 -3.34 6.41
CA GLY A 47 -3.51 -3.50 4.97
C GLY A 47 -3.53 -2.14 4.29
N ILE A 48 -2.83 -2.03 3.18
CA ILE A 48 -2.83 -0.86 2.31
C ILE A 48 -3.40 -1.29 0.96
N SER A 49 -4.38 -0.55 0.47
CA SER A 49 -4.93 -0.73 -0.87
C SER A 49 -4.92 0.60 -1.61
N SER A 50 -4.82 0.56 -2.93
CA SER A 50 -4.92 1.73 -3.79
C SER A 50 -6.05 1.56 -4.79
N HIS A 51 -6.64 2.68 -5.19
CA HIS A 51 -7.51 2.77 -6.36
C HIS A 51 -7.18 4.06 -7.11
N PHE A 52 -7.42 4.04 -8.41
CA PHE A 52 -7.28 5.23 -9.24
C PHE A 52 -8.60 5.99 -9.29
N ASP A 53 -8.53 7.28 -9.02
CA ASP A 53 -9.61 8.25 -9.17
C ASP A 53 -9.21 9.25 -10.27
N GLU A 54 -10.13 9.54 -11.19
CA GLU A 54 -9.83 10.39 -12.34
C GLU A 54 -9.53 11.86 -11.97
N THR A 55 -10.05 12.32 -10.83
CA THR A 55 -9.87 13.71 -10.34
C THR A 55 -8.63 13.81 -9.47
N TYR A 56 -8.39 12.82 -8.62
CA TYR A 56 -7.38 12.88 -7.57
C TYR A 56 -6.15 11.99 -7.83
N GLY A 57 -6.16 11.19 -8.90
CA GLY A 57 -5.11 10.23 -9.20
C GLY A 57 -5.15 9.01 -8.27
N THR A 58 -3.99 8.49 -7.86
CA THR A 58 -3.94 7.29 -7.01
C THR A 58 -4.29 7.63 -5.57
N LEU A 59 -5.38 7.07 -5.08
CA LEU A 59 -5.87 7.19 -3.71
C LEU A 59 -5.61 5.90 -2.93
N TYR A 60 -5.08 6.05 -1.73
CA TYR A 60 -4.79 4.94 -0.84
C TYR A 60 -5.83 4.83 0.29
N THR A 61 -6.02 3.60 0.76
CA THR A 61 -6.77 3.26 1.96
C THR A 61 -5.88 2.45 2.89
N LEU A 62 -5.75 2.92 4.13
CA LEU A 62 -5.06 2.25 5.21
C LEU A 62 -6.07 1.62 6.16
N GLN A 63 -5.87 0.35 6.49
CA GLN A 63 -6.64 -0.38 7.50
C GLN A 63 -5.69 -1.02 8.51
N VAL A 64 -6.04 -0.93 9.80
CA VAL A 64 -5.29 -1.56 10.89
C VAL A 64 -6.21 -2.43 11.71
N TYR A 65 -5.75 -3.63 12.05
CA TYR A 65 -6.51 -4.67 12.73
C TYR A 65 -5.77 -5.11 13.99
N ASP A 66 -6.51 -5.37 15.06
CA ASP A 66 -5.92 -6.04 16.22
C ASP A 66 -5.63 -7.53 15.94
N ARG A 67 -5.06 -8.21 16.93
CA ARG A 67 -4.70 -9.62 16.86
C ARG A 67 -5.84 -10.59 16.57
N ASN A 68 -7.09 -10.15 16.78
CA ASN A 68 -8.28 -10.94 16.51
C ASN A 68 -8.89 -10.60 15.14
N GLY A 69 -8.21 -9.78 14.34
CA GLY A 69 -8.70 -9.30 13.06
C GLY A 69 -9.77 -8.21 13.19
N VAL A 70 -9.96 -7.62 14.37
CA VAL A 70 -10.95 -6.55 14.57
C VAL A 70 -10.39 -5.22 14.06
N PRO A 71 -11.09 -4.53 13.14
CA PRO A 71 -10.64 -3.21 12.66
C PRO A 71 -10.51 -2.20 13.80
N LYS A 72 -9.37 -1.50 13.86
CA LYS A 72 -9.08 -0.43 14.83
C LYS A 72 -8.86 0.93 14.18
N LEU A 73 -8.46 0.95 12.92
CA LEU A 73 -8.32 2.15 12.13
C LEU A 73 -8.73 1.87 10.68
N ARG A 74 -9.42 2.85 10.08
CA ARG A 74 -9.61 2.93 8.64
C ARG A 74 -9.45 4.38 8.21
N VAL A 75 -8.45 4.66 7.39
CA VAL A 75 -8.23 5.97 6.76
C VAL A 75 -8.35 5.79 5.26
N GLN A 76 -9.14 6.64 4.62
CA GLN A 76 -9.44 6.57 3.19
C GLN A 76 -9.06 7.87 2.50
N ARG A 77 -8.93 7.81 1.17
CA ARG A 77 -8.63 8.97 0.31
C ARG A 77 -7.31 9.65 0.68
N ILE A 78 -6.31 8.85 1.06
CA ILE A 78 -4.97 9.35 1.34
C ILE A 78 -4.28 9.54 -0.02
N LEU A 79 -3.80 10.75 -0.31
CA LEU A 79 -2.98 10.97 -1.51
C LEU A 79 -1.51 10.72 -1.18
N GLY A 80 -0.86 9.96 -2.06
CA GLY A 80 0.55 9.64 -1.95
C GLY A 80 0.87 8.56 -0.93
N PHE A 81 1.75 7.65 -1.32
CA PHE A 81 2.16 6.54 -0.47
C PHE A 81 2.95 7.00 0.77
N GLY A 82 3.75 8.07 0.65
CA GLY A 82 4.49 8.63 1.79
C GLY A 82 3.58 9.14 2.91
N ALA A 83 2.39 9.67 2.59
CA ALA A 83 1.41 10.05 3.60
C ALA A 83 0.82 8.81 4.31
N VAL A 84 0.58 7.72 3.58
CA VAL A 84 0.12 6.44 4.15
C VAL A 84 1.15 5.89 5.14
N GLU A 85 2.42 5.90 4.77
CA GLU A 85 3.52 5.43 5.61
C GLU A 85 3.63 6.25 6.91
N ARG A 86 3.62 7.59 6.81
CA ARG A 86 3.67 8.46 7.99
C ARG A 86 2.45 8.28 8.90
N GLN A 87 1.25 8.14 8.33
CA GLN A 87 0.04 7.87 9.08
C GLN A 87 0.08 6.51 9.80
N LEU A 88 0.58 5.46 9.12
CA LEU A 88 0.72 4.12 9.70
C LEU A 88 1.71 4.13 10.88
N ASN A 89 2.89 4.73 10.69
CA ASN A 89 3.88 4.85 11.76
C ASN A 89 3.32 5.61 12.96
N HIS A 90 2.73 6.79 12.74
CA HIS A 90 2.15 7.59 13.83
C HIS A 90 1.09 6.82 14.61
N TYR A 91 0.21 6.09 13.92
CA TYR A 91 -0.81 5.28 14.57
C TYR A 91 -0.19 4.15 15.42
N LEU A 92 0.75 3.40 14.85
CA LEU A 92 1.37 2.24 15.51
C LEU A 92 2.24 2.64 16.70
N GLU A 93 2.99 3.74 16.62
CA GLU A 93 3.80 4.26 17.72
C GLU A 93 2.95 4.63 18.95
N ASN A 94 1.70 5.07 18.71
CA ASN A 94 0.75 5.45 19.75
C ASN A 94 -0.25 4.33 20.10
N TYR A 95 -0.12 3.15 19.50
CA TYR A 95 -1.00 2.00 19.77
C TYR A 95 -0.62 1.32 21.11
N PRO A 96 -1.61 0.89 21.93
CA PRO A 96 -3.06 0.96 21.71
C PRO A 96 -3.66 2.32 22.07
N VAL A 97 -4.60 2.76 21.24
CA VAL A 97 -5.46 3.91 21.53
C VAL A 97 -6.60 3.46 22.46
N ARG A 98 -6.57 3.88 23.73
CA ARG A 98 -7.41 3.32 24.81
C ARG A 98 -8.61 4.18 25.19
N SER A 99 -8.69 5.41 24.72
CA SER A 99 -9.79 6.31 25.08
C SER A 99 -10.34 7.08 23.88
N PRO A 100 -11.61 7.54 23.96
CA PRO A 100 -12.20 8.39 22.94
C PRO A 100 -11.38 9.67 22.71
N VAL A 101 -10.82 10.26 23.78
CA VAL A 101 -9.99 11.47 23.67
C VAL A 101 -8.71 11.20 22.88
N GLN A 102 -8.05 10.06 23.12
CA GLN A 102 -6.88 9.67 22.34
C GLN A 102 -7.25 9.39 20.88
N MET A 103 -8.42 8.79 20.61
CA MET A 103 -8.89 8.56 19.25
C MET A 103 -9.20 9.86 18.49
N SER A 104 -9.81 10.84 19.16
CA SER A 104 -10.06 12.16 18.56
C SER A 104 -8.75 12.87 18.22
N ARG A 105 -7.75 12.82 19.12
CA ARG A 105 -6.41 13.36 18.84
C ARG A 105 -5.74 12.63 17.68
N MET A 106 -5.80 11.30 17.69
CA MET A 106 -5.27 10.46 16.60
C MET A 106 -5.89 10.85 15.26
N THR A 107 -7.22 10.99 15.20
CA THR A 107 -7.91 11.40 13.97
C THR A 107 -7.42 12.76 13.47
N TYR A 108 -7.26 13.72 14.38
CA TYR A 108 -6.74 15.05 14.05
C TYR A 108 -5.29 14.98 13.54
N ASP A 109 -4.42 14.22 14.19
CA ASP A 109 -3.02 14.08 13.78
C ASP A 109 -2.91 13.44 12.39
N LEU A 110 -3.70 12.39 12.11
CA LEU A 110 -3.71 11.72 10.81
C LEU A 110 -4.18 12.66 9.69
N GLN A 111 -5.18 13.51 9.96
CA GLN A 111 -5.60 14.55 9.03
C GLN A 111 -4.49 15.58 8.80
N ARG A 112 -3.77 15.99 9.86
CA ARG A 112 -2.67 16.94 9.73
C ARG A 112 -1.51 16.37 8.91
N ILE A 113 -1.14 15.10 9.13
CA ILE A 113 -0.11 14.39 8.35
C ILE A 113 -0.48 14.35 6.86
N MET A 114 -1.77 14.13 6.57
CA MET A 114 -2.27 14.14 5.20
C MET A 114 -2.09 15.52 4.57
N LEU A 115 -2.49 16.59 5.27
CA LEU A 115 -2.40 17.97 4.77
C LEU A 115 -0.96 18.42 4.55
N SER A 116 -0.04 18.12 5.48
CA SER A 116 1.37 18.51 5.34
C SER A 116 2.06 17.89 4.13
N TYR A 117 1.57 16.75 3.63
CA TYR A 117 2.16 16.12 2.44
C TYR A 117 1.85 16.87 1.14
N TYR A 118 0.92 17.83 1.13
CA TYR A 118 0.67 18.68 -0.04
C TYR A 118 1.38 20.03 0.02
N GLU A 119 1.99 20.36 1.17
CA GLU A 119 2.71 21.63 1.36
C GLU A 119 4.21 21.50 1.07
N ASP A 120 4.70 20.26 0.90
CA ASP A 120 6.09 19.89 0.53
C ASP A 120 6.19 19.56 -0.97
#